data_AF-A0A9P7NT28-F1
#
_entry.id   AF-A0A9P7NT28-F1
#
_cell.length_a   1.000
_cell.length_b   1.000
_cell.length_c   1.000
_cell.angle_alpha   90.00
_cell.angle_beta   90.00
_cell.angle_gamma   90.00
#
_symmetry.space_group_name_H-M   'P 1'
#
loop_
_entity.id
_entity.type
_entity.pdbx_description
1 polymer ?
#
loop_
_entity_poly.entity_id
_entity_poly.type
_entity_poly.pdbx_seq_one_letter_code
_entity_poly.pdbx_strand_id
1 'polypeptide(L)'
;MSATRNSRASDMVFTALRALQAVALIILIGLTARHVSYMMVPGKELPKTLAATLALAIIMIVYSAITLILFRMGKLRLIIPIIVGEVFCCGCNVIVAALIGIPLRHASCHSLKNTDNKAEFLQVLYQQSGVRQFETMNADRATCIQTKAVWGLLLSLCILFGATSMQSMGLAHRQKHL
;
A
#
# COMPACT_ATOMS: atom_id res chain seq x y z
N MET A 1 2.92 34.74 22.34
CA MET A 1 4.08 34.12 21.66
C MET A 1 4.10 32.57 21.69
N SER A 2 3.39 31.91 22.61
CA SER A 2 3.31 30.43 22.66
C SER A 2 2.37 29.81 21.58
N ALA A 3 1.29 30.50 21.20
CA ALA A 3 0.30 30.01 20.24
C ALA A 3 0.84 29.80 18.80
N THR A 4 1.77 30.65 18.35
CA THR A 4 2.34 30.59 16.99
C THR A 4 3.34 29.45 16.80
N ARG A 5 3.98 28.97 17.88
CA ARG A 5 4.91 27.82 17.85
C ARG A 5 4.17 26.50 17.63
N ASN A 6 3.01 26.33 18.29
CA ASN A 6 2.22 25.10 18.20
C ASN A 6 1.58 24.90 16.81
N SER A 7 1.14 25.97 16.16
CA SER A 7 0.56 25.88 14.80
C SER A 7 1.60 25.42 13.78
N ARG A 8 2.83 25.96 13.86
CA ARG A 8 3.91 25.58 12.92
C ARG A 8 4.34 24.12 13.10
N ALA A 9 4.36 23.61 14.32
CA ALA A 9 4.68 22.22 14.59
C ALA A 9 3.66 21.26 13.96
N SER A 10 2.36 21.55 14.07
CA SER A 10 1.33 20.73 13.41
C SER A 10 1.44 20.78 11.88
N ASP A 11 1.73 21.94 11.30
CA ASP A 11 1.87 22.05 9.84
C ASP A 11 3.06 21.23 9.31
N MET A 12 4.18 21.24 10.04
CA MET A 12 5.37 20.43 9.73
C MET A 12 5.09 18.93 9.86
N VAL A 13 4.42 18.50 10.93
CA VAL A 13 4.09 17.08 11.13
C VAL A 13 3.15 16.58 10.04
N PHE A 14 2.16 17.38 9.63
CA PHE A 14 1.23 16.99 8.56
C PHE A 14 1.96 16.86 7.22
N THR A 15 2.82 17.82 6.91
CA THR A 15 3.64 17.78 5.68
C THR A 15 4.60 16.59 5.68
N ALA A 16 5.22 16.28 6.83
CA ALA A 16 6.12 15.14 6.97
C ALA A 16 5.39 13.80 6.77
N LEU A 17 4.23 13.60 7.40
CA LEU A 17 3.43 12.38 7.22
C LEU A 17 3.03 12.19 5.75
N ARG A 18 2.61 13.27 5.07
CA ARG A 18 2.28 13.25 3.63
C ARG A 18 3.50 12.89 2.77
N ALA A 19 4.67 13.42 3.08
CA ALA A 19 5.90 13.10 2.37
C ALA A 19 6.25 11.60 2.52
N LEU A 20 6.16 11.05 3.74
CA LEU A 20 6.40 9.63 3.98
C LEU A 20 5.40 8.73 3.25
N GLN A 21 4.10 9.09 3.27
CA GLN A 21 3.06 8.39 2.49
C GLN A 21 3.40 8.39 0.99
N ALA A 22 3.81 9.53 0.43
CA ALA A 22 4.17 9.66 -0.98
C ALA A 22 5.38 8.79 -1.34
N VAL A 23 6.45 8.81 -0.53
CA VAL A 23 7.63 7.97 -0.75
C VAL A 23 7.28 6.49 -0.71
N ALA A 24 6.49 6.05 0.29
CA ALA A 24 6.05 4.66 0.39
C ALA A 24 5.18 4.22 -0.81
N LEU A 25 4.30 5.09 -1.30
CA LEU A 25 3.50 4.83 -2.50
C LEU A 25 4.36 4.73 -3.77
N ILE A 26 5.38 5.59 -3.93
CA ILE A 26 6.32 5.52 -5.06
C ILE A 26 7.09 4.20 -5.05
N ILE A 27 7.57 3.76 -3.87
CA ILE A 27 8.25 2.47 -3.72
C ILE A 27 7.30 1.32 -4.09
N LEU A 28 6.05 1.37 -3.65
CA LEU A 28 5.03 0.36 -3.95
C LEU A 28 4.72 0.31 -5.46
N ILE A 29 4.63 1.46 -6.13
CA ILE A 29 4.47 1.53 -7.59
C ILE A 29 5.70 0.95 -8.29
N GLY A 30 6.92 1.28 -7.83
CA GLY A 30 8.15 0.75 -8.41
C GLY A 30 8.29 -0.77 -8.28
N LEU A 31 7.94 -1.32 -7.12
CA LEU A 31 7.92 -2.78 -6.90
C LEU A 31 6.87 -3.49 -7.76
N THR A 32 5.72 -2.86 -8.00
CA THR A 32 4.65 -3.43 -8.83
C THR A 32 4.86 -3.22 -10.33
N ALA A 33 5.62 -2.21 -10.75
CA ALA A 33 5.91 -1.92 -12.16
C ALA A 33 6.62 -3.08 -12.88
N ARG A 34 7.50 -3.82 -12.19
CA ARG A 34 8.20 -4.97 -12.77
C ARG A 34 7.26 -6.13 -13.14
N HIS A 35 6.08 -6.18 -12.53
CA HIS A 35 5.02 -7.15 -12.87
C HIS A 35 4.19 -6.71 -14.08
N VAL A 36 4.16 -5.41 -14.43
CA VAL A 36 3.43 -4.90 -15.60
C VAL A 36 4.10 -5.37 -16.90
N SER A 37 5.43 -5.55 -16.92
CA SER A 37 6.13 -6.12 -18.09
C SER A 37 5.67 -7.55 -18.42
N TYR A 38 5.05 -8.25 -17.46
CA TYR A 38 4.44 -9.57 -17.66
C TYR A 38 3.04 -9.51 -18.29
N MET A 39 2.38 -8.35 -18.31
CA MET A 39 1.03 -8.12 -18.89
C MET A 39 1.00 -8.22 -20.42
N MET A 40 2.17 -8.19 -21.07
CA MET A 40 2.28 -8.14 -22.53
C MET A 40 2.56 -9.51 -23.15
N VAL A 41 2.65 -10.56 -22.33
CA VAL A 41 2.85 -11.94 -22.82
C VAL A 41 1.49 -12.60 -23.01
N PRO A 42 1.10 -12.98 -24.25
CA PRO A 42 -0.16 -13.67 -24.49
C PRO A 42 -0.19 -15.01 -23.73
N GLY A 43 -1.31 -15.29 -23.05
CA GLY A 43 -1.55 -16.55 -22.33
C GLY A 43 -1.12 -16.58 -20.85
N LYS A 44 -0.69 -15.47 -20.26
CA LYS A 44 -0.44 -15.37 -18.81
C LYS A 44 -1.40 -14.38 -18.14
N GLU A 45 -2.31 -14.90 -17.32
CA GLU A 45 -3.23 -14.08 -16.55
C GLU A 45 -2.50 -13.45 -15.35
N LEU A 46 -2.42 -12.11 -15.31
CA LEU A 46 -1.89 -11.40 -14.16
C LEU A 46 -2.86 -11.57 -12.96
N PRO A 47 -2.38 -11.80 -11.73
CA PRO A 47 -3.25 -11.78 -10.56
C PRO A 47 -3.97 -10.44 -10.48
N LYS A 48 -5.29 -10.48 -10.58
CA LYS A 48 -6.21 -9.32 -10.55
C LYS A 48 -5.94 -8.41 -9.34
N THR A 49 -5.45 -8.98 -8.23
CA THR A 49 -5.05 -8.29 -7.00
C THR A 49 -3.88 -7.32 -7.19
N LEU A 50 -2.89 -7.63 -8.05
CA LEU A 50 -1.74 -6.76 -8.32
C LEU A 50 -2.12 -5.54 -9.18
N ALA A 51 -2.98 -5.76 -10.18
CA ALA A 51 -3.51 -4.67 -10.99
C ALA A 51 -4.37 -3.70 -10.14
N ALA A 52 -5.19 -4.26 -9.24
CA ALA A 52 -6.00 -3.46 -8.32
C ALA A 52 -5.16 -2.65 -7.32
N THR A 53 -4.05 -3.21 -6.81
CA THR A 53 -3.11 -2.49 -5.93
C THR A 53 -2.47 -1.31 -6.64
N LEU A 54 -2.00 -1.50 -7.88
CA LEU A 54 -1.39 -0.43 -8.66
C LEU A 54 -2.36 0.71 -8.92
N ALA A 55 -3.58 0.39 -9.36
CA ALA A 55 -4.63 1.38 -9.60
C ALA A 55 -4.96 2.16 -8.32
N LEU A 56 -5.10 1.46 -7.19
CA LEU A 56 -5.32 2.08 -5.89
C LEU A 56 -4.17 3.01 -5.51
N ALA A 57 -2.91 2.57 -5.65
CA ALA A 57 -1.74 3.36 -5.30
C ALA A 57 -1.67 4.70 -6.06
N ILE A 58 -2.03 4.69 -7.35
CA ILE A 58 -2.10 5.89 -8.19
C ILE A 58 -3.20 6.85 -7.72
N ILE A 59 -4.38 6.34 -7.38
CA ILE A 59 -5.46 7.18 -6.84
C ILE A 59 -5.03 7.82 -5.51
N MET A 60 -4.35 7.06 -4.67
CA MET A 60 -3.92 7.47 -3.33
C MET A 60 -2.83 8.55 -3.39
N ILE A 61 -1.87 8.46 -4.32
CA ILE A 61 -0.83 9.49 -4.46
C ILE A 61 -1.43 10.81 -4.97
N VAL A 62 -2.39 10.75 -5.90
CA VAL A 62 -3.12 11.93 -6.38
C VAL A 62 -3.95 12.55 -5.25
N TYR A 63 -4.66 11.73 -4.48
CA TYR A 63 -5.42 12.21 -3.31
C TYR A 63 -4.51 12.91 -2.29
N SER A 64 -3.34 12.34 -1.98
CA SER A 64 -2.36 12.94 -1.07
C SER A 64 -1.81 14.27 -1.59
N ALA A 65 -1.60 14.41 -2.91
CA ALA A 65 -1.16 15.68 -3.50
C ALA A 65 -2.26 16.76 -3.42
N ILE A 66 -3.49 16.43 -3.77
CA ILE A 66 -4.63 17.37 -3.73
C ILE A 66 -4.87 17.86 -2.30
N THR A 67 -4.89 16.96 -1.33
CA THR A 67 -5.12 17.30 0.08
C THR A 67 -3.98 18.14 0.67
N LEU A 68 -2.73 17.89 0.29
CA LEU A 68 -1.59 18.73 0.68
C LEU A 68 -1.73 20.16 0.15
N ILE A 69 -2.12 20.32 -1.12
CA ILE A 69 -2.33 21.64 -1.73
C ILE A 69 -3.47 22.37 -1.00
N LEU A 70 -4.59 21.69 -0.76
CA LEU A 70 -5.72 22.29 -0.05
C LEU A 70 -5.38 22.70 1.38
N PHE A 71 -4.56 21.90 2.07
CA PHE A 71 -4.06 22.23 3.41
C PHE A 71 -3.20 23.50 3.39
N ARG A 72 -2.27 23.60 2.42
CA ARG A 72 -1.41 24.78 2.25
C ARG A 72 -2.17 26.04 1.85
N MET A 73 -3.29 25.91 1.15
CA MET A 73 -4.16 27.03 0.78
C MET A 73 -5.02 27.56 1.95
N GLY A 74 -4.87 27.03 3.17
CA GLY A 74 -5.61 27.54 4.33
C GLY A 74 -7.13 27.40 4.18
N LYS A 75 -7.62 26.45 3.37
CA LYS A 75 -9.05 26.17 3.25
C LYS A 75 -9.48 25.27 4.41
N LEU A 76 -9.56 25.84 5.62
CA LEU A 76 -9.84 25.11 6.87
C LEU A 76 -11.20 24.39 6.89
N ARG A 77 -12.16 24.79 6.05
CA ARG A 77 -13.48 24.13 5.98
C ARG A 77 -13.43 22.70 5.41
N LEU A 78 -12.28 22.25 4.90
CA LEU A 78 -12.12 20.95 4.25
C LEU A 78 -11.50 19.85 5.14
N ILE A 79 -11.36 20.07 6.45
CA ILE A 79 -10.71 19.07 7.33
C ILE A 79 -11.57 17.80 7.46
N ILE A 80 -12.90 17.93 7.47
CA ILE A 80 -13.83 16.78 7.56
C ILE A 80 -13.65 15.80 6.38
N PRO A 81 -13.71 16.21 5.10
CA PRO A 81 -13.49 15.30 3.98
C PRO A 81 -12.05 14.77 3.91
N ILE A 82 -11.07 15.47 4.47
CA ILE A 82 -9.71 14.93 4.63
C ILE A 82 -9.73 13.73 5.60
N ILE A 83 -10.34 13.87 6.79
CA ILE A 83 -10.43 12.78 7.76
C ILE A 83 -11.15 11.57 7.16
N VAL A 84 -12.31 11.79 6.52
CA VAL A 84 -13.09 10.72 5.90
C VAL A 84 -12.28 10.01 4.81
N GLY A 85 -11.59 10.76 3.95
CA GLY A 85 -10.75 10.18 2.90
C GLY A 85 -9.56 9.38 3.47
N GLU A 86 -8.84 9.89 4.48
CA GLU A 86 -7.74 9.14 5.11
C GLU A 86 -8.19 7.81 5.73
N VAL A 87 -9.36 7.79 6.38
CA VAL A 87 -9.93 6.55 6.94
C VAL A 87 -10.31 5.57 5.83
N PHE A 88 -10.92 6.06 4.74
CA PHE A 88 -11.26 5.24 3.58
C PHE A 88 -10.00 4.63 2.93
N CYS A 89 -8.99 5.47 2.69
CA CYS A 89 -7.67 5.09 2.20
C CYS A 89 -7.00 4.01 3.08
N CYS A 90 -7.07 4.17 4.40
CA CYS A 90 -6.58 3.16 5.35
C CYS A 90 -7.35 1.84 5.21
N GLY A 91 -8.68 1.90 5.20
CA GLY A 91 -9.55 0.72 5.05
C GLY A 91 -9.27 -0.06 3.76
N CYS A 92 -9.11 0.63 2.63
CA CYS A 92 -8.76 0.00 1.36
C CYS A 92 -7.41 -0.74 1.44
N ASN A 93 -6.38 -0.14 2.04
CA ASN A 93 -5.08 -0.80 2.20
C ASN A 93 -5.14 -2.03 3.10
N VAL A 94 -5.93 -1.99 4.18
CA VAL A 94 -6.12 -3.14 5.08
C VAL A 94 -6.78 -4.31 4.34
N ILE A 95 -7.85 -4.04 3.59
CA ILE A 95 -8.54 -5.07 2.80
C ILE A 95 -7.58 -5.72 1.83
N VAL A 96 -6.83 -4.91 1.08
CA VAL A 96 -5.86 -5.39 0.10
C VAL A 96 -4.71 -6.16 0.78
N ALA A 97 -4.20 -5.68 1.92
CA ALA A 97 -3.20 -6.38 2.71
C ALA A 97 -3.71 -7.72 3.25
N ALA A 98 -4.99 -7.82 3.63
CA ALA A 98 -5.60 -9.08 4.05
C ALA A 98 -5.67 -10.08 2.89
N LEU A 99 -6.09 -9.62 1.69
CA LEU A 99 -6.15 -10.46 0.49
C LEU A 99 -4.77 -10.99 0.08
N ILE A 100 -3.73 -10.18 0.21
CA ILE A 100 -2.33 -10.58 -0.08
C ILE A 100 -1.75 -11.43 1.07
N GLY A 101 -2.18 -11.23 2.32
CA GLY A 101 -1.66 -11.91 3.50
C GLY A 101 -2.07 -13.38 3.64
N ILE A 102 -3.26 -13.76 3.17
CA ILE A 102 -3.76 -15.14 3.21
C ILE A 102 -2.82 -16.13 2.49
N PRO A 103 -2.39 -15.90 1.23
CA PRO A 103 -1.47 -16.81 0.53
C PRO A 103 -0.04 -16.77 1.10
N LEU A 104 0.38 -15.67 1.75
CA LEU A 104 1.72 -15.55 2.35
C LEU A 104 1.91 -16.47 3.57
N ARG A 105 0.84 -16.77 4.31
CA ARG A 105 0.90 -17.59 5.53
C ARG A 105 1.36 -19.03 5.26
N HIS A 106 1.18 -19.53 4.04
CA HIS A 106 1.47 -20.92 3.66
C HIS A 106 2.71 -21.05 2.75
N ALA A 107 3.40 -19.95 2.45
CA ALA A 107 4.49 -19.92 1.47
C ALA A 107 5.88 -19.71 2.12
N SER A 108 6.69 -20.78 2.12
CA SER A 108 8.11 -20.72 2.48
C SER A 108 8.97 -20.41 1.26
N CYS A 109 9.25 -19.13 0.99
CA CYS A 109 10.06 -18.66 -0.16
C CYS A 109 11.52 -19.18 -0.16
N HIS A 110 12.00 -19.78 0.93
CA HIS A 110 13.38 -20.27 1.03
C HIS A 110 13.59 -21.61 0.31
N SER A 111 12.54 -22.43 0.17
CA SER A 111 12.66 -23.77 -0.43
C SER A 111 12.52 -23.77 -1.96
N LEU A 112 12.24 -22.61 -2.57
CA LEU A 112 12.13 -22.46 -4.02
C LEU A 112 13.53 -22.37 -4.64
N LYS A 113 13.99 -23.48 -5.22
CA LYS A 113 15.21 -23.55 -6.01
C LYS A 113 14.98 -22.90 -7.38
N ASN A 114 15.88 -22.02 -7.78
CA ASN A 114 15.87 -21.33 -9.07
C ASN A 114 16.18 -22.34 -10.19
N THR A 115 15.19 -23.13 -10.59
CA THR A 115 15.37 -24.19 -11.61
C THR A 115 14.69 -23.73 -12.89
N ASP A 116 15.47 -23.64 -13.97
CA ASP A 116 15.03 -23.23 -15.31
C ASP A 116 13.96 -24.16 -15.92
N ASN A 117 13.79 -25.38 -15.37
CA ASN A 117 12.81 -26.36 -15.83
C ASN A 117 11.56 -26.37 -14.94
N LYS A 118 10.55 -25.63 -15.40
CA LYS A 118 9.32 -25.29 -14.66
C LYS A 118 8.26 -26.39 -14.59
N ALA A 119 8.37 -27.46 -15.38
CA ALA A 119 7.31 -28.47 -15.49
C ALA A 119 7.38 -29.58 -14.41
N GLU A 120 8.57 -29.97 -13.97
CA GLU A 120 8.75 -31.14 -13.10
C GLU A 120 8.63 -30.79 -11.60
N PHE A 121 8.98 -29.55 -11.23
CA PHE A 121 8.93 -29.08 -9.84
C PHE A 121 7.50 -28.79 -9.35
N LEU A 122 6.56 -28.49 -10.26
CA LEU A 122 5.14 -28.29 -9.95
C LEU A 122 4.49 -29.58 -9.42
N GLN A 123 4.87 -30.75 -9.94
CA GLN A 123 4.34 -32.04 -9.47
C GLN A 123 4.79 -32.40 -8.06
N VAL A 124 6.03 -32.06 -7.69
CA VAL A 124 6.56 -32.38 -6.34
C VAL A 124 5.98 -31.43 -5.29
N LEU A 125 5.76 -30.15 -5.63
CA LEU A 125 5.09 -29.19 -4.74
C LEU A 125 3.60 -29.51 -4.53
N TYR A 126 2.94 -30.08 -5.54
CA TYR A 126 1.55 -30.52 -5.49
C TYR A 126 1.33 -31.60 -4.42
N GLN A 127 2.27 -32.54 -4.27
CA GLN A 127 2.15 -33.61 -3.28
C GLN A 127 2.37 -33.16 -1.83
N GLN A 128 3.23 -32.17 -1.57
CA GLN A 128 3.55 -31.78 -0.18
C GLN A 128 2.66 -30.68 0.40
N SER A 129 2.04 -29.82 -0.43
CA SER A 129 1.41 -28.59 0.07
C SER A 129 -0.11 -28.66 0.24
N GLY A 130 -0.84 -29.60 -0.39
CA GLY A 130 -2.29 -29.74 -0.16
C GLY A 130 -3.15 -28.49 -0.42
N VAL A 131 -2.58 -27.41 -0.99
CA VAL A 131 -3.28 -26.16 -1.28
C VAL A 131 -3.49 -26.07 -2.78
N ARG A 132 -4.69 -26.42 -3.22
CA ARG A 132 -5.17 -26.47 -4.63
C ARG A 132 -5.31 -25.09 -5.30
N GLN A 133 -4.43 -24.13 -5.03
CA GLN A 133 -4.64 -22.74 -5.46
C GLN A 133 -3.42 -22.08 -6.12
N PHE A 134 -2.33 -22.83 -6.34
CA PHE A 134 -1.11 -22.34 -6.99
C PHE A 134 -0.86 -22.98 -8.37
N GLU A 135 -1.87 -23.57 -9.02
CA GLU A 135 -1.71 -24.18 -10.35
C GLU A 135 -1.35 -23.19 -11.48
N THR A 136 -1.40 -21.87 -11.25
CA THR A 136 -1.14 -20.87 -12.30
C THR A 136 -0.03 -19.87 -11.97
N MET A 137 0.67 -20.01 -10.84
CA MET A 137 1.75 -19.10 -10.48
C MET A 137 3.09 -19.73 -10.82
N ASN A 138 3.74 -19.20 -11.85
CA ASN A 138 5.18 -19.36 -12.09
C ASN A 138 5.96 -18.68 -10.94
N ALA A 139 5.85 -19.20 -9.72
CA ALA A 139 6.35 -18.60 -8.50
C ALA A 139 7.87 -18.67 -8.49
N ASP A 140 8.50 -17.63 -9.04
CA ASP A 140 9.92 -17.41 -8.89
C ASP A 140 10.21 -16.88 -7.46
N ARG A 141 11.38 -17.23 -6.90
CA ARG A 141 11.82 -16.78 -5.56
C ARG A 141 11.78 -15.25 -5.46
N ALA A 142 12.12 -14.57 -6.56
CA ALA A 142 12.08 -13.11 -6.66
C ALA A 142 10.66 -12.55 -6.48
N THR A 143 9.63 -13.15 -7.08
CA THR A 143 8.23 -12.73 -6.96
C THR A 143 7.72 -12.92 -5.53
N CYS A 144 8.07 -14.04 -4.87
CA CYS A 144 7.67 -14.33 -3.50
C CYS A 144 8.21 -13.29 -2.49
N ILE A 145 9.48 -12.89 -2.66
CA ILE A 145 10.12 -11.86 -1.82
C ILE A 145 9.50 -10.49 -2.07
N GLN A 146 9.23 -10.14 -3.33
CA GLN A 146 8.59 -8.86 -3.69
C GLN A 146 7.18 -8.76 -3.10
N THR A 147 6.36 -9.81 -3.17
CA THR A 147 5.02 -9.80 -2.59
C THR A 147 5.05 -9.64 -1.06
N LYS A 148 6.02 -10.24 -0.37
CA LYS A 148 6.23 -10.01 1.08
C LYS A 148 6.56 -8.55 1.39
N ALA A 149 7.41 -7.92 0.58
CA ALA A 149 7.74 -6.51 0.73
C ALA A 149 6.53 -5.60 0.50
N VAL A 150 5.71 -5.88 -0.53
CA VAL A 150 4.47 -5.14 -0.82
C VAL A 150 3.49 -5.23 0.33
N TRP A 151 3.30 -6.41 0.92
CA TRP A 151 2.43 -6.59 2.08
C TRP A 151 2.87 -5.74 3.28
N GLY A 152 4.17 -5.73 3.59
CA GLY A 152 4.73 -4.90 4.65
C GLY A 152 4.57 -3.39 4.40
N LEU A 153 4.76 -2.95 3.14
CA LEU A 153 4.55 -1.56 2.74
C LEU A 153 3.08 -1.13 2.89
N LEU A 154 2.13 -2.00 2.55
CA LEU A 154 0.70 -1.72 2.72
C LEU A 154 0.34 -1.51 4.21
N LEU A 155 0.88 -2.32 5.11
CA LEU A 155 0.70 -2.13 6.56
C LEU A 155 1.33 -0.83 7.07
N SER A 156 2.53 -0.50 6.60
CA SER A 156 3.19 0.77 6.93
C SER A 156 2.35 1.97 6.46
N LEU A 157 1.79 1.91 5.26
CA LEU A 157 0.87 2.91 4.74
C LEU A 157 -0.37 3.05 5.64
N CYS A 158 -0.97 1.96 6.11
CA CYS A 158 -2.12 2.02 7.03
C CYS A 158 -1.80 2.83 8.29
N ILE A 159 -0.62 2.61 8.88
CA ILE A 159 -0.17 3.35 10.08
C ILE A 159 0.00 4.84 9.76
N LEU A 160 0.60 5.16 8.61
CA LEU A 160 0.78 6.55 8.17
C LEU A 160 -0.56 7.27 7.90
N PHE A 161 -1.53 6.61 7.26
CA PHE A 161 -2.90 7.15 7.08
C PHE A 161 -3.61 7.33 8.43
N GLY A 162 -3.44 6.38 9.35
CA GLY A 162 -3.93 6.48 10.72
C GLY A 162 -3.38 7.71 11.45
N ALA A 163 -2.06 7.90 11.44
CA ALA A 163 -1.40 9.04 12.07
C ALA A 163 -1.89 10.39 11.49
N THR A 164 -2.04 10.49 10.18
CA THR A 164 -2.55 11.69 9.50
C THR A 164 -4.00 11.97 9.89
N SER A 165 -4.85 10.94 10.00
CA SER A 165 -6.23 11.09 10.46
C SER A 165 -6.32 11.61 11.89
N MET A 166 -5.49 11.09 12.81
CA MET A 166 -5.44 11.53 14.21
C MET A 166 -5.03 12.99 14.32
N GLN A 167 -4.02 13.39 13.54
CA GLN A 167 -3.57 14.77 13.49
C GLN A 167 -4.66 15.70 12.95
N SER A 168 -5.34 15.29 11.88
CA SER A 168 -6.42 16.06 11.26
C SER A 168 -7.61 16.23 12.22
N MET A 169 -7.95 15.19 13.00
CA MET A 169 -8.95 15.28 14.06
C MET A 169 -8.54 16.24 15.17
N GLY A 170 -7.27 16.21 15.59
CA GLY A 170 -6.74 17.17 16.57
C GLY A 170 -6.83 18.62 16.11
N LEU A 171 -6.60 18.88 14.82
CA LEU A 171 -6.80 20.19 14.21
C LEU A 171 -8.28 20.59 14.16
N ALA A 172 -9.16 19.66 13.75
CA ALA A 172 -10.61 19.89 13.74
C ALA A 172 -11.17 20.18 15.13
N HIS A 173 -10.67 19.52 16.17
CA HIS A 173 -11.07 19.79 17.55
C HIS A 173 -10.65 21.18 17.99
N ARG A 174 -9.40 21.59 17.72
CA ARG A 174 -8.91 22.94 18.05
C ARG A 174 -9.70 24.04 17.34
N GLN A 175 -10.12 23.80 16.11
CA GLN A 175 -10.94 24.72 15.33
C GLN A 175 -12.32 24.99 15.94
N LYS A 176 -12.93 24.01 16.63
CA LYS A 176 -14.24 24.20 17.27
C LYS A 176 -14.20 25.08 18.53
N HIS A 177 -13.01 25.34 19.07
CA HIS A 177 -12.81 26.10 20.32
C HIS A 177 -12.25 27.52 20.08
N LEU A 178 -12.18 27.96 18.83
CA LEU A 178 -11.80 29.31 18.41
C LEU A 178 -13.03 30.04 17.86
#